data_AF-A0A5V5RF72-F1
#
_entry.id   AF-A0A5V5RF72-F1
#
_cell.length_a   1.000
_cell.length_b   1.000
_cell.length_c   1.000
_cell.angle_alpha   90.00
_cell.angle_beta   90.00
_cell.angle_gamma   90.00
#
_symmetry.space_group_name_H-M   'P 1'
#
loop_
_entity.id
_entity.type
_entity.pdbx_description
1 polymer ?
#
loop_
_entity_poly.entity_id
_entity_poly.type
_entity_poly.pdbx_seq_one_letter_code
_entity_poly.pdbx_strand_id
1 'polypeptide(L)'
;MSNKYCQALAELRNKSAHELKDVGDQWRTPDLLFWGINAMFGPLTLDLFADDDNAKCPVWYTADDNALVQDWAEMLESIGGAAFGNPPYSRSQYHEKQAITGMTHIMDHTMAMREKGGRYVFLIKAATSETWWPEDA
;
A
#
# COMPACT_ATOMS: atom_id res chain seq x y z
N MET A 1 4.12 22.16 0.00
CA MET A 1 4.75 22.11 -1.36
C MET A 1 4.08 21.02 -2.17
N SER A 2 4.18 20.94 -3.50
CA SER A 2 3.57 19.82 -4.23
C SER A 2 4.36 18.51 -3.97
N ASN A 3 3.64 17.41 -3.73
CA ASN A 3 4.22 16.10 -3.45
C ASN A 3 4.98 15.58 -4.68
N LYS A 4 6.32 15.66 -4.64
CA LYS A 4 7.20 15.25 -5.75
C LYS A 4 7.00 13.79 -6.16
N TYR A 5 6.66 12.92 -5.21
CA TYR A 5 6.40 11.52 -5.51
C TYR A 5 5.13 11.37 -6.35
N CYS A 6 4.02 11.99 -5.93
CA CYS A 6 2.77 12.02 -6.70
C CYS A 6 2.97 12.64 -8.10
N GLN A 7 3.74 13.72 -8.21
CA GLN A 7 4.09 14.31 -9.50
C GLN A 7 4.81 13.32 -10.41
N ALA A 8 5.82 12.61 -9.89
CA ALA A 8 6.55 11.61 -10.67
C ALA A 8 5.65 10.44 -11.11
N LEU A 9 4.72 9.99 -10.26
CA LEU A 9 3.73 8.98 -10.64
C LEU A 9 2.82 9.47 -11.76
N ALA A 10 2.30 10.69 -11.65
CA ALA A 10 1.43 11.30 -12.66
C ALA A 10 2.15 11.51 -14.00
N GLU A 11 3.38 12.03 -13.97
CA GLU A 11 4.23 12.16 -15.17
C GLU A 11 4.48 10.81 -15.82
N LEU A 12 4.73 9.77 -15.02
CA LEU A 12 4.92 8.42 -15.54
C LEU A 12 3.65 7.88 -16.20
N ARG A 13 2.47 7.99 -15.57
CA ARG A 13 1.18 7.55 -16.15
C ARG A 13 0.90 8.20 -17.51
N ASN A 14 1.26 9.49 -17.65
CA ASN A 14 1.03 10.25 -18.87
C ASN A 14 1.96 9.92 -20.04
N LYS A 15 2.98 9.05 -19.84
CA LYS A 15 3.82 8.59 -20.95
C LYS A 15 3.02 7.67 -21.88
N SER A 16 3.28 7.76 -23.18
CA SER A 16 2.65 6.91 -24.19
C SER A 16 3.08 5.44 -24.14
N ALA A 17 4.21 5.17 -23.49
CA ALA A 17 4.77 3.84 -23.32
C ALA A 17 5.62 3.79 -22.04
N HIS A 18 5.76 2.59 -21.48
CA HIS A 18 6.42 2.34 -20.21
C HIS A 18 7.38 1.15 -20.31
N GLU A 19 8.46 1.20 -19.55
CA GLU A 19 9.24 0.00 -19.26
C GLU A 19 8.74 -0.64 -17.96
N LEU A 20 8.83 -1.98 -17.86
CA LEU A 20 8.38 -2.71 -16.67
C LEU A 20 9.06 -2.22 -15.38
N LYS A 21 10.32 -1.77 -15.47
CA LYS A 21 11.09 -1.27 -14.35
C LYS A 21 10.56 0.06 -13.80
N ASP A 22 9.80 0.82 -14.59
CA ASP A 22 9.33 2.15 -14.22
C ASP A 22 7.99 2.09 -13.46
N VAL A 23 7.14 1.11 -13.77
CA VAL A 23 5.73 1.07 -13.30
C VAL A 23 5.52 0.19 -12.05
N GLY A 24 6.60 -0.24 -11.38
CA GLY A 24 6.53 -1.15 -10.24
C GLY A 24 5.64 -0.64 -9.11
N ASP A 25 5.77 0.64 -8.75
CA ASP A 25 4.97 1.27 -7.69
C ASP A 25 3.48 1.41 -8.03
N GLN A 26 3.12 1.29 -9.31
CA GLN A 26 1.73 1.43 -9.78
C GLN A 26 1.16 0.09 -10.26
N TRP A 27 1.87 -1.00 -10.00
CA TRP A 27 1.45 -2.31 -10.47
C TRP A 27 0.12 -2.71 -9.81
N ARG A 28 -0.89 -2.96 -10.65
CA ARG A 28 -2.24 -3.34 -10.21
C ARG A 28 -2.31 -4.84 -9.97
N THR A 29 -2.74 -5.24 -8.77
CA THR A 29 -3.02 -6.66 -8.46
C THR A 29 -4.04 -7.23 -9.44
N PRO A 30 -3.80 -8.40 -10.08
CA PRO A 30 -4.79 -9.06 -10.92
C PRO A 30 -6.06 -9.43 -10.15
N ASP A 31 -7.24 -9.27 -10.77
CA ASP A 31 -8.53 -9.48 -10.09
C ASP A 31 -8.68 -10.89 -9.53
N LEU A 32 -8.32 -11.91 -10.31
CA LEU A 32 -8.40 -13.30 -9.86
C LEU A 32 -7.54 -13.57 -8.61
N LEU A 33 -6.35 -12.94 -8.53
CA LEU A 33 -5.48 -13.06 -7.37
C LEU A 33 -6.11 -12.35 -6.16
N PHE A 34 -6.57 -11.12 -6.33
CA PHE A 34 -7.22 -10.37 -5.27
C PHE A 34 -8.46 -11.08 -4.74
N TRP A 35 -9.31 -11.62 -5.62
CA TRP A 35 -10.51 -12.36 -5.21
C TRP A 35 -10.18 -13.60 -4.39
N GLY A 36 -9.12 -14.35 -4.77
CA GLY A 36 -8.64 -15.49 -3.97
C GLY A 36 -8.21 -15.06 -2.57
N ILE A 37 -7.42 -13.98 -2.47
CA ILE A 37 -6.97 -13.43 -1.19
C ILE A 37 -8.17 -12.95 -0.35
N ASN A 38 -9.08 -12.19 -0.94
CA ASN A 38 -10.27 -11.68 -0.25
C ASN A 38 -11.20 -12.82 0.22
N ALA A 39 -11.34 -13.88 -0.56
CA ALA A 39 -12.12 -15.05 -0.16
C ALA A 39 -11.51 -15.77 1.05
N MET A 40 -10.18 -15.77 1.19
CA MET A 40 -9.49 -16.43 2.30
C MET A 40 -9.40 -15.58 3.56
N PHE A 41 -9.14 -14.28 3.42
CA PHE A 41 -8.75 -13.40 4.53
C PHE A 41 -9.68 -12.18 4.71
N GLY A 42 -10.68 -12.03 3.85
CA GLY A 42 -11.59 -10.90 3.86
C GLY A 42 -12.67 -10.95 4.96
N PRO A 43 -13.63 -10.02 4.91
CA PRO A 43 -13.77 -8.98 3.87
C PRO A 43 -12.65 -7.93 3.92
N LEU A 44 -12.00 -7.69 2.77
CA LEU A 44 -11.03 -6.62 2.57
C LEU A 44 -11.77 -5.35 2.15
N THR A 45 -11.62 -4.29 2.94
CA THR A 45 -12.46 -3.08 2.86
C THR A 45 -11.65 -1.80 2.66
N LEU A 46 -10.36 -1.82 3.03
CA LEU A 46 -9.41 -0.72 2.86
C LEU A 46 -8.22 -1.16 1.98
N ASP A 47 -7.92 -0.43 0.91
CA ASP A 47 -6.72 -0.61 0.09
C ASP A 47 -5.68 0.45 0.46
N LEU A 48 -4.54 0.02 1.02
CA LEU A 48 -3.58 0.94 1.63
C LEU A 48 -2.72 1.70 0.60
N PHE A 49 -2.48 1.11 -0.56
CA PHE A 49 -1.53 1.64 -1.54
C PHE A 49 -2.11 1.53 -2.95
N ALA A 50 -3.04 2.43 -3.26
CA ALA A 50 -3.77 2.41 -4.52
C ALA A 50 -3.91 3.81 -5.13
N ASP A 51 -4.54 3.86 -6.29
CA ASP A 51 -5.06 5.03 -6.98
C ASP A 51 -6.49 4.69 -7.45
N ASP A 52 -7.25 5.70 -7.87
CA ASP A 52 -8.64 5.54 -8.33
C ASP A 52 -8.80 4.47 -9.43
N ASP A 53 -7.78 4.30 -10.27
CA ASP A 53 -7.81 3.37 -11.40
C ASP A 53 -7.35 1.95 -11.06
N ASN A 54 -6.71 1.74 -9.90
CA ASN A 54 -6.10 0.45 -9.56
C ASN A 54 -6.62 -0.19 -8.25
N ALA A 55 -7.37 0.56 -7.44
CA ALA A 55 -7.93 0.10 -6.17
C ALA A 55 -8.73 -1.20 -6.28
N LYS A 56 -8.67 -2.00 -5.21
CA LYS A 56 -9.36 -3.29 -5.09
C LYS A 56 -10.40 -3.33 -3.98
N CYS A 57 -10.32 -2.41 -3.03
CA CYS A 57 -11.27 -2.30 -1.94
C CYS A 57 -12.19 -1.07 -2.12
N PRO A 58 -13.35 -1.03 -1.45
CA PRO A 58 -14.27 0.11 -1.53
C PRO A 58 -13.73 1.43 -0.96
N VAL A 59 -12.78 1.37 -0.02
CA VAL A 59 -12.06 2.53 0.52
C VAL A 59 -10.58 2.34 0.18
N TRP A 60 -9.89 3.41 -0.20
CA TRP A 60 -8.46 3.37 -0.49
C TRP A 60 -7.76 4.67 -0.12
N TYR A 61 -6.45 4.57 0.11
CA TYR A 61 -5.56 5.73 0.19
C TYR A 61 -4.77 5.87 -1.10
N THR A 62 -4.74 7.09 -1.62
CA THR A 62 -3.85 7.49 -2.70
C THR A 62 -2.46 7.83 -2.18
N ALA A 63 -1.49 7.96 -3.08
CA ALA A 63 -0.16 8.48 -2.73
C ALA A 63 -0.22 9.92 -2.16
N ASP A 64 -1.28 10.69 -2.47
CA ASP A 64 -1.49 12.04 -1.94
C ASP A 64 -2.06 12.01 -0.52
N ASP A 65 -2.99 11.08 -0.24
CA ASP A 65 -3.50 10.84 1.13
C ASP A 65 -2.39 10.36 2.07
N ASN A 66 -1.37 9.69 1.50
CA ASN A 66 -0.26 9.08 2.21
C ASN A 66 -0.70 8.17 3.36
N ALA A 67 -0.88 6.88 3.07
CA ALA A 67 -1.29 5.90 4.07
C ALA A 67 -0.43 5.91 5.34
N LEU A 68 0.88 6.19 5.27
CA LEU A 68 1.77 6.14 6.43
C LEU A 68 1.54 7.25 7.48
N VAL A 69 0.71 8.25 7.18
CA VAL A 69 0.29 9.26 8.17
C VAL A 69 -1.14 9.04 8.68
N GLN A 70 -1.83 8.01 8.21
CA GLN A 70 -3.20 7.69 8.57
C GLN A 70 -3.26 6.67 9.71
N ASP A 71 -4.30 6.77 10.54
CA ASP A 71 -4.63 5.71 11.51
C ASP A 71 -5.48 4.63 10.83
N TRP A 72 -4.84 3.53 10.42
CA TRP A 72 -5.52 2.46 9.71
C TRP A 72 -6.47 1.68 10.60
N ALA A 73 -6.15 1.56 11.89
CA ALA A 73 -6.97 0.82 12.84
C ALA A 73 -8.28 1.57 13.10
N GLU A 74 -8.22 2.89 13.28
CA GLU A 74 -9.40 3.75 13.42
C GLU A 74 -10.29 3.68 12.16
N MET A 75 -9.68 3.77 10.96
CA MET A 75 -10.42 3.63 9.71
C MET A 75 -11.14 2.28 9.65
N LEU A 76 -10.44 1.18 9.94
CA LEU A 76 -11.00 -0.17 9.94
C LEU A 76 -12.08 -0.37 11.02
N GLU A 77 -11.97 0.27 12.17
CA GLU A 77 -13.03 0.29 13.19
C GLU A 77 -14.31 0.93 12.64
N SER A 78 -14.18 2.00 11.85
CA SER A 78 -15.32 2.72 11.28
C SER A 78 -16.01 1.99 10.12
N ILE A 79 -15.24 1.31 9.25
CA ILE A 79 -15.78 0.66 8.03
C ILE A 79 -15.95 -0.86 8.16
N GLY A 80 -15.34 -1.46 9.18
CA GLY A 80 -15.27 -2.91 9.40
C GLY A 80 -14.37 -3.64 8.39
N GLY A 81 -14.00 -4.88 8.68
CA GLY A 81 -13.20 -5.73 7.77
C GLY A 81 -11.69 -5.66 8.03
N ALA A 82 -10.91 -5.78 6.96
CA ALA A 82 -9.45 -5.77 7.00
C ALA A 82 -8.87 -4.94 5.85
N ALA A 83 -7.63 -4.50 6.02
CA ALA A 83 -6.90 -3.77 4.99
C ALA A 83 -6.08 -4.70 4.10
N PHE A 84 -6.02 -4.36 2.81
CA PHE A 84 -5.15 -4.97 1.82
C PHE A 84 -4.00 -4.04 1.48
N GLY A 85 -2.80 -4.60 1.29
CA GLY A 85 -1.64 -3.85 0.84
C GLY A 85 -0.88 -4.57 -0.27
N ASN A 86 -0.76 -3.93 -1.44
CA ASN A 86 0.23 -4.25 -2.46
C ASN A 86 1.22 -3.06 -2.53
N PRO A 87 2.27 -3.05 -1.71
CA PRO A 87 3.03 -1.84 -1.42
C PRO A 87 3.94 -1.41 -2.59
N PRO A 88 4.26 -0.10 -2.68
CA PRO A 88 5.30 0.39 -3.59
C PRO A 88 6.68 -0.10 -3.16
N TYR A 89 7.44 -0.65 -4.10
CA TYR A 89 8.78 -1.23 -3.87
C TYR A 89 9.92 -0.25 -4.12
N SER A 90 9.62 0.99 -4.48
CA SER A 90 10.62 2.05 -4.55
C SER A 90 11.36 2.24 -3.23
N ARG A 91 12.58 2.79 -3.33
CA ARG A 91 13.30 3.29 -2.16
C ARG A 91 12.47 4.37 -1.47
N SER A 92 12.62 4.49 -0.15
CA SER A 92 11.86 5.44 0.66
C SER A 92 11.79 6.83 0.04
N GLN A 93 10.58 7.23 -0.32
CA GLN A 93 10.23 8.58 -0.72
C GLN A 93 9.63 9.33 0.46
N TYR A 94 9.81 10.65 0.49
CA TYR A 94 9.35 11.49 1.59
C TYR A 94 8.64 12.73 1.07
N HIS A 95 7.62 13.16 1.81
CA HIS A 95 7.01 14.47 1.67
C HIS A 95 6.95 15.16 3.03
N GLU A 96 7.52 16.37 3.12
CA GLU A 96 7.55 17.17 4.36
C GLU A 96 8.04 16.38 5.60
N LYS A 97 9.06 15.51 5.38
CA LYS A 97 9.69 14.57 6.33
C LYS A 97 8.89 13.32 6.68
N GLN A 98 7.66 13.19 6.19
CA GLN A 98 6.89 11.97 6.33
C GLN A 98 7.26 11.00 5.21
N ALA A 99 7.50 9.74 5.56
CA ALA A 99 7.67 8.69 4.57
C ALA A 99 6.35 8.52 3.80
N ILE A 100 6.46 8.20 2.51
CA ILE A 100 5.33 7.78 1.66
C ILE A 100 5.51 6.33 1.23
N THR A 101 6.75 5.95 0.90
CA THR A 101 7.11 4.60 0.49
C THR A 101 8.28 4.06 1.31
N GLY A 102 8.62 2.79 1.06
CA GLY A 102 9.74 2.09 1.69
C GLY A 102 9.23 1.02 2.64
N MET A 103 9.56 -0.23 2.33
CA MET A 103 9.02 -1.40 3.01
C MET A 103 9.24 -1.42 4.53
N THR A 104 10.37 -0.89 5.02
CA THR A 104 10.61 -0.77 6.47
C THR A 104 9.54 0.11 7.14
N HIS A 105 9.32 1.33 6.63
CA HIS A 105 8.29 2.23 7.18
C HIS A 105 6.89 1.64 7.07
N ILE A 106 6.60 0.95 5.96
CA ILE A 106 5.31 0.30 5.73
C ILE A 106 5.08 -0.82 6.77
N MET A 107 6.07 -1.66 7.02
CA MET A 107 5.96 -2.77 7.96
C MET A 107 5.95 -2.28 9.41
N ASP A 108 6.76 -1.27 9.76
CA ASP A 108 6.76 -0.65 11.08
C ASP A 108 5.38 -0.04 11.39
N HIS A 109 4.79 0.70 10.45
CA HIS A 109 3.45 1.27 10.61
C HIS A 109 2.39 0.17 10.68
N THR A 110 2.51 -0.88 9.86
CA THR A 110 1.63 -2.06 9.93
C THR A 110 1.62 -2.67 11.32
N MET A 111 2.78 -2.88 11.93
CA MET A 111 2.89 -3.43 13.28
C MET A 111 2.25 -2.49 14.31
N ALA A 112 2.52 -1.18 14.23
CA ALA A 112 1.88 -0.20 15.11
C ALA A 112 0.35 -0.20 15.00
N MET A 113 -0.19 -0.33 13.78
CA MET A 113 -1.65 -0.38 13.56
C MET A 113 -2.25 -1.76 13.89
N ARG A 114 -1.45 -2.83 13.91
CA ARG A 114 -1.84 -4.18 14.39
C ARG A 114 -1.98 -4.21 15.90
N GLU A 115 -1.07 -3.56 16.63
CA GLU A 115 -1.17 -3.43 18.10
C GLU A 115 -2.45 -2.68 18.53
N LYS A 116 -3.00 -1.84 17.65
CA LYS A 116 -4.30 -1.17 17.84
C LYS A 116 -5.51 -2.05 17.47
N GLY A 117 -5.30 -3.28 17.02
CA GLY A 117 -6.35 -4.26 16.73
C GLY A 117 -6.77 -4.37 15.26
N GLY A 118 -6.15 -3.61 14.34
CA GLY A 118 -6.45 -3.73 12.92
C GLY A 118 -5.89 -5.01 12.28
N ARG A 119 -6.51 -5.43 11.18
CA ARG A 119 -6.14 -6.64 10.41
C ARG A 119 -5.59 -6.24 9.05
N TYR A 120 -4.44 -6.77 8.68
CA TYR A 120 -3.71 -6.38 7.47
C TYR A 120 -3.29 -7.61 6.67
N VAL A 121 -3.55 -7.58 5.37
CA VAL A 121 -3.18 -8.65 4.43
C VAL A 121 -2.30 -8.04 3.34
N PHE A 122 -1.04 -8.46 3.31
CA PHE A 122 -0.05 -7.94 2.37
C PHE A 122 0.26 -8.93 1.26
N LEU A 123 0.20 -8.47 0.01
CA LEU A 123 0.77 -9.17 -1.13
C LEU A 123 2.20 -8.66 -1.32
N ILE A 124 3.18 -9.45 -0.87
CA ILE A 124 4.59 -9.07 -0.92
C ILE A 124 5.46 -10.09 -1.62
N LYS A 125 6.52 -9.62 -2.30
CA LYS A 125 7.63 -10.45 -2.77
C LYS A 125 8.19 -11.26 -1.60
N ALA A 126 8.39 -12.56 -1.81
CA ALA A 126 9.19 -13.39 -0.91
C ALA A 126 10.63 -12.86 -0.86
N ALA A 127 10.98 -12.23 0.26
CA ALA A 127 12.24 -11.54 0.46
C ALA A 127 12.75 -11.79 1.89
N THR A 128 12.87 -13.05 2.26
CA THR A 128 13.16 -13.52 3.63
C THR A 128 14.52 -13.08 4.18
N SER A 129 15.38 -12.48 3.36
CA SER A 129 16.67 -11.90 3.78
C SER A 129 16.62 -10.39 4.04
N GLU A 130 15.50 -9.75 3.73
CA GLU A 130 15.34 -8.30 3.89
C GLU A 130 14.99 -7.95 5.33
N THR A 131 15.51 -6.83 5.82
CA THR A 131 15.29 -6.40 7.22
C THR A 131 13.84 -6.04 7.54
N TRP A 132 13.03 -5.71 6.53
CA TRP A 132 11.60 -5.43 6.69
C TRP A 132 10.74 -6.68 6.66
N TRP A 133 11.31 -7.86 6.40
CA TRP A 133 10.55 -9.10 6.36
C TRP A 133 9.89 -9.34 7.74
N PRO A 134 8.57 -9.57 7.79
CA PRO A 134 7.85 -9.61 9.05
C PRO A 134 8.02 -10.99 9.72
N GLU A 135 9.19 -11.21 10.34
CA GLU A 135 9.51 -12.48 11.03
C GLU A 135 8.55 -12.79 12.20
N ASP A 136 8.00 -11.75 12.83
CA ASP A 136 7.10 -11.83 13.99
C ASP A 136 5.60 -11.65 13.61
N ALA A 137 5.24 -11.90 12.34
CA ALA A 137 3.86 -11.79 11.83
C ALA A 137 2.88 -12.76 12.50
#